data_AF-A0A9Q0XX66-F1
#
_entry.id   AF-A0A9Q0XX66-F1
#
_cell.length_a   1.000
_cell.length_b   1.000
_cell.length_c   1.000
_cell.angle_alpha   90.00
_cell.angle_beta   90.00
_cell.angle_gamma   90.00
#
_symmetry.space_group_name_H-M   'P 1'
#
loop_
_entity.id
_entity.type
_entity.pdbx_description
1 polymer ?
#
loop_
_entity_poly.entity_id
_entity_poly.type
_entity_poly.pdbx_seq_one_letter_code
_entity_poly.pdbx_strand_id
1 'polypeptide(L)'
;MEPGAKQLLSVPVSYPWLSGTSSLLCLPVGAALFENCTGCVMCSEDNGCISCQQRLFLLIWRDGIRQYGACVHACPPGYFGVRGQEVNRCISRYLLAKGKK
;
A
#
# COMPACT_ATOMS: atom_id res chain seq x y z
N MET A 1 -52.54 8.38 25.34
CA MET A 1 -52.87 8.62 23.92
C MET A 1 -52.41 10.03 23.61
N GLU A 2 -51.42 10.17 22.72
CA GLU A 2 -50.67 11.38 22.25
C GLU A 2 -51.51 12.66 21.98
N PRO A 3 -50.95 13.88 21.81
CA PRO A 3 -49.51 14.26 21.68
C PRO A 3 -49.08 15.52 22.49
N GLY A 4 -47.77 15.72 22.67
CA GLY A 4 -47.19 16.90 23.32
C GLY A 4 -45.96 17.45 22.59
N ALA A 5 -46.20 18.48 21.77
CA ALA A 5 -45.33 19.57 21.28
C ALA A 5 -43.81 19.37 21.05
N LYS A 6 -43.42 19.76 19.83
CA LYS A 6 -42.05 19.95 19.31
C LYS A 6 -41.24 20.99 20.11
N GLN A 7 -39.94 20.74 20.31
CA GLN A 7 -38.94 21.80 20.42
C GLN A 7 -37.62 21.33 19.77
N LEU A 8 -37.24 21.97 18.66
CA LEU A 8 -35.91 21.92 18.08
C LEU A 8 -34.96 22.78 18.93
N LEU A 9 -33.82 22.25 19.39
CA LEU A 9 -32.47 22.83 19.17
C LEU A 9 -31.35 22.02 19.85
N SER A 10 -30.15 22.18 19.29
CA SER A 10 -28.81 21.84 19.79
C SER A 10 -28.41 20.36 19.83
N VAL A 11 -27.79 19.95 18.73
CA VAL A 11 -26.90 18.79 18.59
C VAL A 11 -25.67 18.99 19.48
N PRO A 12 -25.35 18.10 20.43
CA PRO A 12 -23.98 17.93 20.87
C PRO A 12 -23.31 16.93 19.90
N VAL A 13 -22.40 17.44 19.08
CA VAL A 13 -21.48 16.64 18.28
C VAL A 13 -20.50 15.97 19.25
N SER A 14 -20.87 14.80 19.74
CA SER A 14 -19.97 13.93 20.50
C SER A 14 -19.51 12.81 19.57
N TYR A 15 -18.37 13.00 18.90
CA TYR A 15 -17.69 11.95 18.13
C TYR A 15 -17.07 10.94 19.12
N PRO A 16 -17.53 9.66 19.18
CA PRO A 16 -16.90 8.64 20.00
C PRO A 16 -16.01 7.73 19.14
N TRP A 17 -15.13 8.30 18.32
CA TRP A 17 -14.21 7.52 17.47
C TRP A 17 -12.73 7.84 17.77
N LEU A 18 -12.43 8.04 19.04
CA LEU A 18 -11.05 8.13 19.55
C LEU A 18 -10.58 6.84 20.24
N SER A 19 -11.07 5.69 19.81
CA SER A 19 -10.53 4.38 20.20
C SER A 19 -9.94 3.70 18.98
N GLY A 20 -8.61 3.79 18.88
CA GLY A 20 -7.82 3.12 17.87
C GLY A 20 -8.02 1.62 17.91
N THR A 21 -8.50 1.08 16.80
CA THR A 21 -8.15 -0.23 16.21
C THR A 21 -8.78 -0.24 14.81
N SER A 22 -8.02 0.10 13.77
CA SER A 22 -8.50 -0.02 12.39
C SER A 22 -7.51 -0.84 11.55
N SER A 23 -7.26 -2.06 11.99
CA SER A 23 -7.11 -3.18 11.06
C SER A 23 -8.52 -3.63 10.71
N LEU A 24 -8.82 -3.80 9.42
CA LEU A 24 -10.11 -4.23 8.82
C LEU A 24 -10.96 -3.10 8.21
N LEU A 25 -10.48 -2.42 7.17
CA LEU A 25 -11.32 -2.03 6.01
C LEU A 25 -10.47 -1.96 4.73
N CYS A 26 -10.09 -3.11 4.19
CA CYS A 26 -9.79 -3.22 2.76
C CYS A 26 -11.12 -3.17 1.98
N LEU A 27 -11.71 -1.98 1.84
CA LEU A 27 -12.80 -1.73 0.88
C LEU A 27 -12.26 -0.80 -0.22
N PRO A 28 -12.53 -1.09 -1.51
CA PRO A 28 -11.93 -0.38 -2.63
C PRO A 28 -12.69 0.94 -2.85
N VAL A 29 -12.23 2.01 -2.23
CA VAL A 29 -12.72 3.37 -2.50
C VAL A 29 -11.60 4.13 -3.22
N GLY A 30 -11.73 4.26 -4.55
CA GLY A 30 -10.88 5.15 -5.36
C GLY A 30 -10.03 4.43 -6.40
N ALA A 31 -10.63 4.07 -7.53
CA ALA A 31 -9.96 3.52 -8.71
C ALA A 31 -9.06 4.55 -9.46
N ALA A 32 -8.28 5.38 -8.75
CA ALA A 32 -7.40 6.36 -9.38
C ALA A 32 -6.09 6.71 -8.64
N LEU A 33 -5.76 6.11 -7.48
CA LEU A 33 -4.51 6.46 -6.76
C LEU A 33 -3.67 5.29 -6.21
N PHE A 34 -4.07 4.02 -6.40
CA PHE A 34 -3.34 2.88 -5.82
C PHE A 34 -3.08 1.71 -6.78
N GLU A 35 -2.58 1.99 -7.98
CA GLU A 35 -1.93 0.91 -8.77
C GLU A 35 -0.77 0.26 -7.99
N ASN A 36 -0.16 0.99 -7.03
CA ASN A 36 0.99 0.53 -6.24
C ASN A 36 0.67 -0.55 -5.18
N CYS A 37 -0.58 -0.72 -4.74
CA CYS A 37 -0.94 -1.76 -3.75
C CYS A 37 -1.58 -3.01 -4.37
N THR A 38 -1.71 -3.09 -5.69
CA THR A 38 -2.33 -4.25 -6.34
C THR A 38 -1.36 -5.44 -6.31
N GLY A 39 -1.81 -6.58 -5.77
CA GLY A 39 -0.96 -7.78 -5.63
C GLY A 39 0.02 -7.73 -4.45
N CYS A 40 -0.12 -6.76 -3.55
CA CYS A 40 0.66 -6.65 -2.31
C CYS A 40 0.08 -7.51 -1.20
N VAL A 41 0.96 -8.13 -0.42
CA VAL A 41 0.65 -8.73 0.89
C VAL A 41 0.73 -7.67 1.98
N MET A 42 1.64 -6.70 1.84
CA MET A 42 1.83 -5.62 2.80
C MET A 42 2.09 -4.32 2.03
N CYS A 43 1.26 -3.30 2.25
CA CYS A 43 1.35 -2.01 1.58
C CYS A 43 1.44 -0.87 2.60
N SER A 44 2.26 0.13 2.29
CA SER A 44 2.39 1.39 3.01
C SER A 44 1.91 2.52 2.11
N GLU A 45 1.22 3.49 2.70
CA GLU A 45 0.70 4.65 1.97
C GLU A 45 1.85 5.49 1.37
N ASP A 46 2.94 5.67 2.11
CA ASP A 46 4.10 6.47 1.66
C ASP A 46 5.02 5.75 0.68
N ASN A 47 5.25 4.46 0.91
CA ASN A 47 6.28 3.69 0.21
C ASN A 47 5.70 2.71 -0.81
N GLY A 48 4.37 2.62 -0.93
CA GLY A 48 3.71 1.59 -1.71
C GLY A 48 3.96 0.19 -1.16
N CYS A 49 4.18 -0.77 -2.05
CA CYS A 49 4.29 -2.17 -1.67
C CYS A 49 5.57 -2.51 -0.91
N ILE A 50 5.44 -3.12 0.26
CA ILE A 50 6.58 -3.64 1.04
C ILE A 50 6.82 -5.12 0.73
N SER A 51 5.76 -5.89 0.48
CA SER A 51 5.83 -7.31 0.15
C SER A 51 4.76 -7.70 -0.86
N CYS A 52 5.14 -8.52 -1.84
CA CYS A 52 4.29 -8.99 -2.93
C CYS A 52 3.87 -10.45 -2.74
N GLN A 53 2.78 -10.84 -3.40
CA GLN A 53 2.41 -12.26 -3.52
C GLN A 53 3.55 -13.06 -4.17
N GLN A 54 3.70 -14.34 -3.78
CA GLN A 54 4.78 -15.24 -4.21
C GLN A 54 4.91 -15.43 -5.74
N ARG A 55 3.89 -15.08 -6.53
CA ARG A 55 3.90 -15.17 -8.00
C ARG A 55 4.40 -13.90 -8.68
N LEU A 56 4.48 -12.80 -7.95
CA LEU A 56 4.86 -11.48 -8.43
C LEU A 56 6.30 -11.16 -8.02
N PHE A 57 6.88 -10.14 -8.66
CA PHE A 57 8.17 -9.56 -8.33
C PHE A 57 7.98 -8.18 -7.73
N LEU A 58 8.65 -7.92 -6.63
CA LEU A 58 8.71 -6.60 -5.99
C LEU A 58 9.72 -5.72 -6.73
N LEU A 59 9.23 -4.68 -7.40
CA LEU A 59 10.02 -3.62 -7.99
C LEU A 59 10.16 -2.50 -6.97
N ILE A 60 11.40 -2.07 -6.72
CA ILE A 60 11.70 -0.96 -5.83
C ILE A 60 12.49 0.09 -6.60
N TRP A 61 12.02 1.33 -6.55
CA TRP A 61 12.72 2.49 -7.10
C TRP A 61 12.77 3.62 -6.08
N ARG A 62 13.63 4.59 -6.35
CA ARG A 62 13.74 5.81 -5.54
C ARG A 62 13.42 6.99 -6.41
N ASP A 63 12.64 7.91 -5.84
CA ASP A 63 12.43 9.23 -6.39
C ASP A 63 12.78 10.24 -5.30
N GLY A 64 13.91 10.93 -5.48
CA GLY A 64 14.56 11.73 -4.44
C GLY A 64 14.91 10.92 -3.18
N ILE A 65 14.36 11.35 -2.04
CA ILE A 65 14.54 10.69 -0.72
C ILE A 65 13.53 9.57 -0.48
N ARG A 66 12.48 9.47 -1.30
CA ARG A 66 11.38 8.52 -1.10
C ARG A 66 11.71 7.22 -1.82
N GLN A 67 11.24 6.13 -1.24
CA GLN A 67 11.39 4.79 -1.78
C GLN A 67 10.00 4.24 -2.07
N TYR A 68 9.81 3.77 -3.30
CA TYR A 68 8.53 3.25 -3.75
C TYR A 68 8.67 1.78 -4.11
N GLY A 69 7.61 1.02 -3.82
CA GLY A 69 7.47 -0.38 -4.15
C GLY A 69 6.18 -0.65 -4.93
N ALA A 70 6.27 -1.54 -5.92
CA ALA A 70 5.12 -2.08 -6.63
C ALA A 70 5.35 -3.55 -6.99
N CYS A 71 4.26 -4.30 -7.15
CA CYS A 71 4.29 -5.68 -7.61
C CYS A 71 4.08 -5.78 -9.12
N VAL A 72 4.99 -6.46 -9.80
CA VAL A 72 4.93 -6.68 -11.24
C VAL A 72 5.05 -8.16 -11.59
N HIS A 73 4.42 -8.57 -12.68
CA HIS A 73 4.55 -9.94 -13.18
C HIS A 73 5.92 -10.21 -13.84
N ALA A 74 6.51 -9.17 -14.43
CA ALA A 74 7.82 -9.22 -15.09
C ALA A 74 8.62 -7.95 -14.76
N CYS A 75 9.92 -8.12 -14.54
CA CYS A 75 10.80 -6.98 -14.26
C CYS A 75 11.03 -6.11 -15.51
N PRO A 76 11.09 -4.78 -15.35
CA PRO A 76 11.30 -3.87 -16.47
C PRO A 76 12.73 -3.98 -17.07
N PRO A 77 12.96 -3.43 -18.28
CA PRO A 77 14.28 -3.40 -18.90
C PRO A 77 15.35 -2.80 -17.97
N GLY A 78 16.52 -3.44 -17.91
CA GLY A 78 17.61 -3.03 -17.01
C GLY A 78 17.53 -3.65 -15.61
N TYR A 79 16.47 -4.39 -15.31
CA TYR A 79 16.33 -5.20 -14.10
C TYR A 79 16.32 -6.69 -14.44
N PHE A 80 16.64 -7.52 -13.46
CA PHE A 80 16.51 -8.97 -13.54
C PHE A 80 15.71 -9.46 -12.33
N GLY A 81 14.82 -10.42 -12.58
CA GLY A 81 14.01 -11.04 -11.54
C GLY A 81 14.85 -12.05 -10.76
N VAL A 82 14.88 -11.91 -9.43
CA VAL A 82 15.48 -12.88 -8.52
C VAL A 82 14.39 -13.47 -7.66
N ARG A 83 14.34 -14.79 -7.59
CA ARG A 83 13.45 -15.51 -6.68
C ARG A 83 14.21 -15.75 -5.37
N GLY A 84 13.82 -15.02 -4.34
CA GLY A 84 14.28 -15.24 -2.98
C GLY A 84 13.39 -16.23 -2.25
N GLN A 85 13.83 -16.67 -1.07
CA GLN A 85 13.07 -17.60 -0.23
C GLN A 85 11.78 -16.94 0.32
N GLU A 86 11.80 -15.63 0.56
CA GLU A 86 10.67 -14.89 1.13
C GLU A 86 9.90 -14.05 0.09
N VAL A 87 10.61 -13.44 -0.87
CA VAL A 87 10.01 -12.55 -1.86
C VAL A 87 10.81 -12.57 -3.15
N ASN A 88 10.12 -12.58 -4.29
CA ASN A 88 10.79 -12.34 -5.57
C ASN A 88 10.97 -10.84 -5.76
N ARG A 89 12.13 -10.41 -6.23
CA ARG A 89 12.48 -8.99 -6.36
C ARG A 89 13.08 -8.70 -7.72
N CYS A 90 12.83 -7.50 -8.22
CA CYS A 90 13.55 -6.96 -9.36
C CYS A 90 14.82 -6.27 -8.88
N ILE A 91 15.98 -6.77 -9.30
CA ILE A 91 17.27 -6.17 -8.95
C ILE A 91 17.79 -5.45 -10.19
N SER A 92 18.26 -4.22 -10.01
CA SER A 92 18.86 -3.46 -11.12
C SER A 92 20.22 -4.05 -11.50
N ARG A 93 20.49 -4.12 -12.80
CA ARG A 93 21.80 -4.55 -13.33
C ARG A 93 22.96 -3.71 -12.76
N TYR A 94 22.72 -2.43 -12.43
CA TYR A 94 23.73 -1.57 -11.81
C TYR A 94 24.18 -2.07 -10.43
N LEU A 95 23.29 -2.69 -9.64
CA LEU A 95 23.63 -3.22 -8.32
C LEU A 95 24.53 -4.47 -8.43
N LEU A 96 24.30 -5.32 -9.43
CA LEU A 96 25.21 -6.45 -9.70
C LEU A 96 26.59 -6.00 -10.14
N ALA A 97 26.68 -4.95 -10.97
CA ALA A 97 27.96 -4.42 -11.43
C ALA A 97 28.77 -3.81 -10.27
N LYS A 98 28.11 -3.25 -9.26
CA LYS A 98 28.75 -2.67 -8.07
C LYS A 98 29.28 -3.71 -7.08
N GLY A 99 28.69 -4.91 -7.02
CA GLY A 99 29.05 -5.98 -6.07
C GLY A 99 30.14 -6.95 -6.54
N LYS A 100 30.67 -6.78 -7.76
CA LYS A 100 31.76 -7.60 -8.33
C LYS A 100 33.12 -6.90 -8.30
N LYS A 101 33.35 -5.99 -7.36
CA LYS A 101 34.63 -5.29 -7.18
C LYS A 101 35.39 -5.87 -6.00
#